data_AF-A0A3D4ILH9-F1
#
_entry.id   AF-A0A3D4ILH9-F1
#
_cell.length_a   1.000
_cell.length_b   1.000
_cell.length_c   1.000
_cell.angle_alpha   90.00
_cell.angle_beta   90.00
_cell.angle_gamma   90.00
#
_symmetry.space_group_name_H-M   'P 1'
#
loop_
_entity.id
_entity.type
_entity.pdbx_description
1 polymer ?
#
loop_
_entity_poly.entity_id
_entity_poly.type
_entity_poly.pdbx_seq_one_letter_code
_entity_poly.pdbx_strand_id
1 'polypeptide(L)' 'MTKVTAGSSQVKPDLMAVEEPLEIRIGFGPIGDRTQKSLSVTMRTPGHDYELATGFLFTEG' A
#
# COMPACT_ATOMS: atom_id res chain seq x y z
N MET A 1 -16.37 -14.05 -9.26
CA MET A 1 -15.93 -14.30 -10.65
C MET A 1 -16.88 -15.26 -11.35
N THR A 2 -17.18 -15.02 -12.63
CA THR A 2 -18.01 -15.93 -13.44
C THR A 2 -17.11 -16.83 -14.27
N LYS A 3 -17.14 -18.14 -14.00
CA LYS A 3 -16.44 -19.13 -14.83
C LYS A 3 -17.37 -19.55 -15.96
N VAL A 4 -16.97 -19.29 -17.20
CA VAL A 4 -17.71 -19.70 -18.40
C VAL A 4 -17.03 -20.92 -19.03
N THR A 5 -17.80 -21.94 -19.34
CA THR A 5 -17.39 -23.15 -20.09
C THR A 5 -18.38 -23.33 -21.25
N ALA A 6 -18.05 -24.08 -22.29
CA ALA A 6 -18.92 -24.23 -23.47
C ALA A 6 -20.34 -24.71 -23.07
N GLY A 7 -21.31 -23.78 -23.08
CA GLY A 7 -22.71 -24.02 -22.72
C GLY A 7 -23.09 -23.83 -21.24
N SER A 8 -22.16 -23.49 -20.33
CA SER A 8 -22.48 -23.26 -18.91
C SER A 8 -21.72 -22.10 -18.29
N SER A 9 -22.38 -21.39 -17.37
CA SER A 9 -21.80 -20.31 -16.59
C SER A 9 -22.02 -20.61 -15.11
N GLN A 10 -20.95 -20.56 -14.32
CA GLN A 10 -21.01 -20.77 -12.87
C GLN A 10 -20.41 -19.57 -12.15
N VAL A 11 -21.18 -18.99 -11.24
CA VAL A 11 -20.67 -17.97 -10.31
C VAL A 11 -19.83 -18.68 -9.25
N LYS A 12 -18.57 -18.25 -9.10
CA LYS A 12 -17.68 -18.70 -8.03
C LYS A 12 -17.23 -17.52 -7.19
N PRO A 13 -17.12 -17.69 -5.86
CA PRO A 13 -16.47 -16.72 -5.01
C PRO A 13 -15.02 -16.59 -5.46
N ASP A 14 -14.53 -15.36 -5.47
CA ASP A 14 -13.15 -15.04 -5.83
C ASP A 14 -12.53 -14.24 -4.68
N LEU A 15 -11.27 -14.52 -4.39
CA LEU A 15 -10.53 -13.82 -3.35
C LEU A 15 -9.73 -12.72 -4.01
N MET A 16 -10.09 -11.48 -3.74
CA MET A 16 -9.34 -10.32 -4.19
C MET A 16 -8.58 -9.70 -3.03
N ALA A 17 -7.32 -9.37 -3.27
CA ALA A 17 -6.54 -8.58 -2.33
C ALA A 17 -7.11 -7.15 -2.28
N VAL A 18 -7.11 -6.56 -1.08
CA VAL A 18 -7.42 -5.14 -0.90
C VAL A 18 -6.14 -4.35 -1.08
N GLU A 19 -6.20 -3.24 -1.81
CA GLU A 19 -5.12 -2.27 -1.92
C GLU A 19 -5.57 -0.91 -1.40
N GLU A 20 -4.72 -0.26 -0.60
CA GLU A 20 -4.95 1.07 -0.06
C GLU A 20 -3.70 1.95 -0.26
N PRO A 21 -3.88 3.26 -0.47
CA PRO A 21 -2.76 4.18 -0.57
C PRO A 21 -2.11 4.40 0.81
N LEU A 22 -0.78 4.37 0.84
CA LEU A 22 0.03 4.78 1.99
C LEU A 22 0.95 5.93 1.59
N GLU A 23 0.85 7.06 2.31
CA GLU A 23 1.77 8.18 2.16
C GLU A 23 2.91 8.10 3.19
N ILE A 24 4.15 8.12 2.71
CA ILE A 24 5.35 8.18 3.55
C ILE A 24 5.82 9.63 3.63
N ARG A 25 5.97 10.15 4.85
CA ARG A 25 6.36 11.54 5.12
C ARG A 25 7.57 11.58 6.06
N ILE A 26 8.51 12.47 5.79
CA ILE A 26 9.67 12.69 6.65
C ILE A 26 9.50 14.00 7.41
N GLY A 27 9.60 13.92 8.74
CA GLY A 27 9.81 15.08 9.59
C GLY A 27 11.30 15.38 9.73
N PHE A 28 11.72 16.64 9.60
CA PHE A 28 13.08 17.10 9.86
C PHE A 28 13.08 18.51 10.46
N GLY A 29 14.25 18.98 10.91
CA GLY A 29 14.38 20.26 11.61
C GLY A 29 14.35 20.14 13.14
N PRO A 30 14.48 21.27 13.85
CA PRO A 30 14.52 21.33 15.31
C PRO A 30 13.30 20.70 15.97
N ILE A 31 13.44 20.16 17.19
CA ILE A 31 12.34 19.49 17.91
C ILE A 31 11.13 20.41 18.10
N GLY A 32 11.35 21.72 18.27
CA GLY A 32 10.29 22.73 18.41
C GLY A 32 9.73 23.28 17.09
N ASP A 33 10.32 22.95 15.94
CA ASP A 33 9.92 23.47 14.62
C ASP A 33 10.17 22.40 13.55
N ARG A 34 9.38 21.33 13.63
CA ARG A 34 9.50 20.17 12.73
C ARG A 34 8.78 20.47 11.42
N THR A 35 9.55 20.55 10.34
CA THR A 35 9.01 20.57 8.98
C THR A 35 8.69 19.16 8.52
N GLN A 36 7.53 18.97 7.91
CA GLN A 36 7.15 17.70 7.27
C GLN A 36 7.23 17.82 5.76
N LYS A 37 7.82 16.81 5.10
CA LYS A 37 7.86 16.69 3.65
C LYS A 37 7.29 15.34 3.22
N SER A 38 6.41 15.35 2.22
CA SER A 38 5.94 14.13 1.57
C SER A 38 7.06 13.53 0.72
N LEU A 39 7.32 12.23 0.89
CA LEU A 39 8.37 11.51 0.18
C LEU A 39 7.80 10.71 -0.98
N SER A 40 6.75 9.92 -0.71
CA SER A 40 6.16 9.01 -1.69
C SER A 40 4.74 8.61 -1.29
N VAL A 41 3.95 8.20 -2.27
CA VAL A 41 2.66 7.53 -2.09
C VAL A 41 2.74 6.20 -2.82
N THR A 42 2.44 5.10 -2.12
CA THR A 42 2.47 3.75 -2.70
C THR A 42 1.18 2.99 -2.41
N MET A 43 0.80 2.08 -3.30
CA MET A 43 -0.32 1.17 -3.07
C MET A 43 0.19 -0.04 -2.30
N ARG A 44 -0.54 -0.44 -1.26
CA ARG A 44 -0.18 -1.62 -0.46
C ARG A 44 -1.41 -2.41 -0.01
N THR A 45 -1.20 -3.69 0.26
CA THR A 45 -2.13 -4.48 1.05
C THR A 45 -2.00 -4.08 2.52
N PRO A 46 -3.09 -3.75 3.24
CA PRO A 46 -2.99 -3.33 4.63
C PRO A 46 -2.41 -4.39 5.59
N GLY A 47 -1.70 -3.93 6.64
CA GLY A 47 -1.25 -4.76 7.76
C GLY A 47 0.18 -4.51 8.25
N HIS A 48 1.09 -4.03 7.39
CA HIS A 48 2.53 -3.94 7.69
C HIS A 48 3.15 -2.59 7.26
N ASP A 49 2.54 -1.48 7.70
CA ASP A 49 2.97 -0.12 7.33
C ASP A 49 4.39 0.22 7.73
N TYR A 50 4.77 -0.15 8.95
CA TYR A 50 6.03 0.25 9.54
C TYR A 50 7.21 -0.42 8.85
N GLU A 51 7.12 -1.73 8.63
CA GLU A 51 8.12 -2.52 7.92
C GLU A 51 8.24 -2.08 6.46
N LEU A 52 7.11 -1.76 5.81
CA LEU A 52 7.11 -1.24 4.46
C LEU A 52 7.78 0.14 4.40
N ALA A 53 7.42 1.06 5.29
CA ALA A 53 8.00 2.40 5.30
C ALA A 53 9.50 2.39 5.63
N THR A 54 9.93 1.56 6.59
CA THR A 54 11.35 1.40 6.95
C THR A 54 12.15 0.75 5.82
N GLY A 55 11.61 -0.31 5.20
CA GLY A 55 12.23 -0.93 4.02
C GLY A 55 12.36 0.05 2.86
N PHE A 56 11.29 0.79 2.56
CA PHE A 56 11.28 1.82 1.51
C PHE A 56 12.36 2.88 1.73
N LEU A 57 12.47 3.41 2.96
CA LEU A 57 13.50 4.39 3.32
C LEU A 57 14.91 3.82 3.25
N PHE A 58 15.09 2.52 3.53
CA PHE A 58 16.40 1.89 3.49
C PHE A 58 16.88 1.61 2.06
N THR A 59 15.96 1.29 1.15
CA THR A 59 16.32 0.88 -0.22
C THR A 59 16.27 2.02 -1.24
N GLU A 60 15.41 3.01 -1.04
CA GLU A 60 15.19 4.11 -1.99
C GLU A 60 15.49 5.51 -1.41
N GLY A 61 15.89 5.59 -0.14
CA GLY A 61 16.21 6.83 0.58
C GLY A 61 17.64 7.33 0.40
#